data_AF-A0A957NCK0-F1
#
_entry.id   AF-A0A957NCK0-F1
#
_cell.length_a   1.000
_cell.length_b   1.000
_cell.length_c   1.000
_cell.angle_alpha   90.00
_cell.angle_beta   90.00
_cell.angle_gamma   90.00
#
_symmetry.space_group_name_H-M   'P 1'
#
loop_
_entity.id
_entity.type
_entity.pdbx_description
1 polymer ?
#
loop_
_entity_poly.entity_id
_entity_poly.type
_entity_poly.pdbx_seq_one_letter_code
_entity_poly.pdbx_strand_id
1 'polypeptide(L)'
;MATQTQQRSMGGRVIGFIGALLRWLIVIVLGIALGIGIYWGGQALYVTVNETMARIDSLEQSVAAEQEAVTNQFAQRDLRFATLEGEMIGQQQRIAQLEPAVGDLTTQVESLTQQAAAAGDAVTELQGSVGTLQSDGQALSQSLDGIDLALFNAEDNIATAQQQVVGLQRTALMVSAQGNLLNAIAALQDQNGGTARDYATRARDTLALAVPMMADGSTASIQGVVDQLTELEGQLEADPFAAQPQLESIWRSLDSLILANLPALEVASPAEAVAPESSEESTE
;
A
#
# COMPACT_ATOMS: atom_id res chain seq x y z
N MET A 1 39.37 66.20 165.48
CA MET A 1 38.15 65.41 165.76
C MET A 1 38.22 64.22 164.81
N ALA A 2 38.38 62.95 165.22
CA ALA A 2 37.74 62.21 166.31
C ALA A 2 36.23 61.99 166.06
N THR A 3 35.67 60.77 166.07
CA THR A 3 36.25 59.43 166.40
C THR A 3 35.31 58.29 165.98
N GLN A 4 35.87 57.09 165.70
CA GLN A 4 35.25 55.74 165.89
C GLN A 4 34.01 55.39 164.99
N THR A 5 33.62 54.14 164.68
CA THR A 5 34.10 52.74 164.95
C THR A 5 33.55 51.81 163.80
N GLN A 6 33.59 50.46 163.73
CA GLN A 6 33.95 49.39 164.69
C GLN A 6 34.69 48.16 164.08
N GLN A 7 33.94 47.09 163.76
CA GLN A 7 34.24 45.66 163.56
C GLN A 7 33.04 45.07 162.78
N ARG A 8 32.94 43.84 162.23
CA ARG A 8 33.74 42.60 162.01
C ARG A 8 33.07 41.90 160.79
N SER A 9 33.52 40.85 160.12
CA SER A 9 34.39 39.68 160.43
C SER A 9 35.05 39.12 159.15
N MET A 10 35.84 38.04 159.25
CA MET A 10 36.39 37.30 158.08
C MET A 10 35.82 35.86 158.01
N GLY A 11 35.65 35.31 156.81
CA GLY A 11 35.31 33.88 156.63
C GLY A 11 35.01 33.42 155.19
N GLY A 12 34.33 34.24 154.37
CA GLY A 12 33.72 33.76 153.12
C GLY A 12 34.58 33.73 151.83
N ARG A 13 35.89 33.96 151.88
CA ARG A 13 36.68 34.34 150.66
C ARG A 13 37.16 33.20 149.75
N VAL A 14 37.17 31.95 150.19
CA VAL A 14 37.73 30.83 149.38
C VAL A 14 36.73 30.33 148.31
N ILE A 15 35.45 30.22 148.66
CA ILE A 15 34.42 29.65 147.77
C ILE A 15 34.21 30.51 146.51
N GLY A 16 34.31 31.84 146.64
CA GLY A 16 34.18 32.77 145.50
C GLY A 16 35.27 32.60 144.43
N PHE A 17 36.48 32.15 144.81
CA PHE A 17 37.59 32.00 143.86
C PHE A 17 37.43 30.75 142.98
N ILE A 18 36.96 29.65 143.56
CA ILE A 18 36.66 28.40 142.83
C ILE A 18 35.47 28.64 141.87
N GLY A 19 34.44 29.35 142.31
CA GLY A 19 33.32 29.74 141.45
C GLY A 19 33.73 30.60 140.25
N ALA A 20 34.68 31.52 140.44
CA ALA A 20 35.25 32.31 139.35
C ALA A 20 36.07 31.46 138.36
N LEU A 21 36.93 30.56 138.88
CA LEU A 21 37.75 29.66 138.05
C LEU A 21 36.91 28.67 137.22
N LEU A 22 35.88 28.06 137.83
CA LEU A 22 34.96 27.17 137.11
C LEU A 22 34.20 27.92 136.01
N ARG A 23 33.74 29.15 136.30
CA ARG A 23 33.05 30.00 135.33
C ARG A 23 33.96 30.41 134.17
N TRP A 24 35.25 30.67 134.42
CA TRP A 24 36.23 30.96 133.39
C TRP A 24 36.55 29.73 132.53
N LEU A 25 36.71 28.56 133.15
CA LEU A 25 36.91 27.29 132.45
C LEU A 25 35.69 26.92 131.59
N ILE A 26 34.46 27.11 132.08
CA ILE A 26 33.24 26.92 131.29
C ILE A 26 33.22 27.86 130.09
N VAL A 27 33.59 29.15 130.24
CA VAL A 27 33.68 30.09 129.11
C VAL A 27 34.72 29.66 128.08
N ILE A 28 35.86 29.12 128.51
CA ILE A 28 36.89 28.57 127.60
C ILE A 28 36.40 27.31 126.89
N VAL A 29 35.77 26.38 127.59
CA VAL A 29 35.18 25.17 126.97
C VAL A 29 34.07 25.55 125.99
N LEU A 30 33.25 26.56 126.31
CA LEU A 30 32.24 27.09 125.38
C LEU A 30 32.89 27.74 124.16
N GLY A 31 33.97 28.52 124.34
CA GLY A 31 34.71 29.15 123.26
C GLY A 31 35.41 28.16 122.34
N ILE A 32 35.97 27.08 122.91
CA ILE A 32 36.57 25.98 122.15
C ILE A 32 35.48 25.16 121.43
N ALA A 33 34.36 24.86 122.08
CA ALA A 33 33.23 24.16 121.46
C ALA A 33 32.60 24.99 120.33
N LEU A 34 32.46 26.31 120.50
CA LEU A 34 32.07 27.23 119.44
C LEU A 34 33.11 27.29 118.32
N GLY A 35 34.40 27.35 118.63
CA GLY A 35 35.48 27.33 117.63
C GLY A 35 35.47 26.05 116.80
N ILE A 36 35.32 24.88 117.44
CA ILE A 36 35.20 23.57 116.78
C ILE A 36 33.90 23.51 115.97
N GLY A 37 32.76 23.96 116.52
CA GLY A 37 31.48 23.99 115.82
C GLY A 37 31.46 24.90 114.60
N ILE A 38 32.12 26.07 114.67
CA ILE A 38 32.30 27.00 113.55
C ILE A 38 33.29 26.43 112.53
N TYR A 39 34.36 25.78 112.96
CA TYR A 39 35.34 25.16 112.06
C TYR A 39 34.73 23.97 111.29
N TRP A 40 34.12 23.01 111.99
CA TRP A 40 33.50 21.83 111.36
C TRP A 40 32.22 22.18 110.60
N GLY A 41 31.39 23.09 111.14
CA GLY A 41 30.22 23.60 110.43
C GLY A 41 30.61 24.40 109.18
N GLY A 42 31.65 25.24 109.27
CA GLY A 42 32.23 25.95 108.14
C GLY A 42 32.83 25.00 107.10
N GLN A 43 33.54 23.94 107.52
CA GLN A 43 34.05 22.91 106.60
C GLN A 43 32.92 22.12 105.92
N ALA A 44 31.87 21.73 106.65
CA ALA A 44 30.72 21.03 106.08
C ALA A 44 29.92 21.91 105.09
N LEU A 45 29.74 23.19 105.42
CA LEU A 45 29.13 24.17 104.51
C LEU A 45 30.02 24.44 103.29
N TYR A 46 31.35 24.52 103.47
CA TYR A 46 32.29 24.70 102.36
C TYR A 46 32.31 23.50 101.41
N VAL A 47 32.26 22.27 101.94
CA VAL A 47 32.16 21.06 101.12
C VAL A 47 30.82 21.02 100.36
N THR A 48 29.70 21.28 101.01
CA THR A 48 28.38 21.25 100.33
C THR A 48 28.20 22.40 99.34
N VAL A 49 28.73 23.60 99.60
CA VAL A 49 28.76 24.72 98.64
C VAL A 49 29.67 24.40 97.44
N ASN A 50 30.84 23.81 97.65
CA ASN A 50 31.70 23.39 96.54
C ASN A 50 31.07 22.25 95.71
N GLU A 51 30.36 21.32 96.34
CA GLU A 51 29.63 20.25 95.66
C GLU A 51 28.45 20.80 94.85
N THR A 52 27.71 21.79 95.36
CA THR A 52 26.65 22.45 94.58
C THR A 52 27.21 23.33 93.47
N MET A 53 28.33 24.02 93.68
CA MET A 53 29.03 24.78 92.62
C MET A 53 29.49 23.85 91.50
N ALA A 54 30.23 22.78 91.80
CA ALA A 54 30.67 21.81 90.79
C ALA A 54 29.50 21.15 90.04
N ARG A 55 28.35 20.98 90.70
CA ARG A 55 27.12 20.49 90.07
C ARG A 55 26.42 21.55 89.20
N ILE A 56 26.49 22.83 89.57
CA ILE A 56 26.01 23.95 88.75
C ILE A 56 26.91 24.08 87.52
N ASP A 57 28.23 24.12 87.67
CA ASP A 57 29.21 24.17 86.58
C ASP A 57 28.97 23.02 85.58
N SER A 58 28.75 21.80 86.09
CA SER A 58 28.43 20.62 85.26
C SER A 58 27.07 20.71 84.56
N LEU A 59 26.07 21.38 85.15
CA LEU A 59 24.77 21.61 84.54
C LEU A 59 24.84 22.71 83.48
N GLU A 60 25.55 23.81 83.74
CA GLU A 60 25.80 24.88 82.78
C GLU A 60 26.58 24.35 81.56
N GLN A 61 27.60 23.52 81.78
CA GLN A 61 28.32 22.84 80.69
C GLN A 61 27.42 21.88 79.91
N SER A 62 26.55 21.12 80.58
CA SER A 62 25.60 20.22 79.91
C SER A 62 24.56 21.00 79.09
N VAL A 63 24.05 22.12 79.60
CA VAL A 63 23.08 22.97 78.90
C VAL A 63 23.74 23.69 77.72
N ALA A 64 24.99 24.14 77.86
CA ALA A 64 25.75 24.72 76.75
C ALA A 64 25.99 23.69 75.63
N ALA A 65 26.38 22.45 75.98
CA ALA A 65 26.58 21.38 75.01
C ALA A 65 25.26 20.92 74.35
N GLU A 66 24.14 20.90 75.09
CA GLU A 66 22.82 20.61 74.52
C GLU A 66 22.33 21.73 73.60
N GLN A 67 22.53 23.00 73.96
CA GLN A 67 22.25 24.13 73.08
C GLN A 67 23.08 24.07 71.79
N GLU A 68 24.39 23.82 71.89
CA GLU A 68 25.27 23.65 70.72
C GLU A 68 24.81 22.47 69.83
N ALA A 69 24.46 21.33 70.43
CA ALA A 69 23.93 20.17 69.71
C ALA A 69 22.58 20.47 69.01
N VAL A 70 21.70 21.24 69.64
CA VAL A 70 20.42 21.68 69.08
C VAL A 70 20.63 22.68 67.93
N THR A 71 21.51 23.67 68.09
CA THR A 71 21.88 24.61 67.03
C THR A 71 22.50 23.90 65.83
N ASN A 72 23.41 22.95 66.06
CA ASN A 72 24.00 22.13 65.01
C ASN A 72 22.96 21.24 64.30
N GLN A 73 21.99 20.68 65.03
CA GLN A 73 20.87 19.96 64.41
C GLN A 73 19.96 20.87 63.57
N PHE A 74 19.69 22.11 63.99
CA PHE A 74 18.94 23.06 63.17
C PHE A 74 19.71 23.42 61.90
N ALA A 75 20.99 23.80 62.00
CA ALA A 75 21.82 24.08 60.83
C ALA A 75 21.89 22.91 59.83
N GLN A 76 21.97 21.66 60.31
CA GLN A 76 21.90 20.47 59.44
C GLN A 76 20.53 20.25 58.81
N ARG A 77 19.43 20.56 59.52
CA ARG A 77 18.07 20.51 58.95
C ARG A 77 17.89 21.59 57.88
N ASP A 78 18.34 22.81 58.14
CA ASP A 78 18.22 23.95 57.22
C ASP A 78 19.01 23.72 55.92
N LEU A 79 20.24 23.21 56.04
CA LEU A 79 21.03 22.78 54.87
C LEU A 79 20.33 21.67 54.07
N ARG A 80 19.67 20.72 54.75
CA ARG A 80 18.89 19.65 54.09
C ARG A 80 17.62 20.20 53.43
N PHE A 81 16.92 21.14 54.05
CA PHE A 81 15.76 21.81 53.44
C PHE A 81 16.17 22.59 52.19
N ALA A 82 17.20 23.42 52.27
CA ALA A 82 17.71 24.15 51.10
C ALA A 82 18.17 23.22 49.96
N THR A 83 18.74 22.04 50.29
CA THR A 83 19.08 21.01 49.30
C THR A 83 17.82 20.44 48.64
N LEU A 84 16.81 20.05 49.43
CA LEU A 84 15.55 19.49 48.92
C LEU A 84 14.73 20.50 48.12
N GLU A 85 14.75 21.78 48.50
CA GLU A 85 14.14 22.87 47.72
C GLU A 85 14.83 23.03 46.36
N GLY A 86 16.16 23.00 46.32
CA GLY A 86 16.95 22.99 45.08
C GLY A 86 16.64 21.78 44.18
N GLU A 87 16.56 20.58 44.75
CA GLU A 87 16.16 19.36 44.04
C GLU A 87 14.72 19.45 43.52
N MET A 88 13.77 19.97 44.31
CA MET A 88 12.38 20.15 43.92
C MET A 88 12.25 21.13 42.75
N ILE A 89 12.92 22.28 42.81
CA ILE A 89 12.95 23.27 41.72
C ILE A 89 13.56 22.65 40.45
N GLY A 90 14.66 21.90 40.58
CA GLY A 90 15.27 21.18 39.45
C GLY A 90 14.36 20.12 38.83
N GLN A 91 13.58 19.39 39.65
CA GLN A 91 12.58 18.44 39.15
C GLN A 91 11.41 19.16 38.47
N GLN A 92 10.91 20.26 39.03
CA GLN A 92 9.81 21.03 38.46
C GLN A 92 10.19 21.67 37.12
N GLN A 93 11.43 22.17 36.98
CA GLN A 93 11.97 22.65 35.70
C GLN A 93 12.06 21.53 34.66
N ARG A 94 12.44 20.31 35.06
CA ARG A 94 12.47 19.14 34.15
C ARG A 94 11.06 18.71 33.71
N ILE A 95 10.07 18.77 34.61
CA ILE A 95 8.67 18.48 34.27
C ILE A 95 8.16 19.51 33.24
N ALA A 96 8.37 20.81 33.50
CA ALA A 96 7.98 21.90 32.59
C ALA A 96 8.70 21.87 31.21
N GLN A 97 9.81 21.12 31.08
CA GLN A 97 10.47 20.84 29.79
C GLN A 97 9.92 19.60 29.09
N LEU A 98 9.41 18.61 29.84
CA LEU A 98 8.84 17.38 29.31
C LEU A 98 7.40 17.56 28.82
N GLU A 99 6.59 18.39 29.50
CA GLU A 99 5.21 18.70 29.10
C GLU A 99 5.08 19.16 27.63
N PRO A 100 5.81 20.19 27.14
CA PRO A 100 5.74 20.58 25.72
C PRO A 100 6.30 19.50 24.79
N ALA A 101 7.38 18.80 25.17
CA ALA A 101 7.96 17.75 24.34
C ALA A 101 7.03 16.53 24.16
N VAL A 102 6.19 16.22 25.15
CA VAL A 102 5.12 15.21 25.04
C VAL A 102 3.98 15.73 24.14
N GLY A 103 3.64 17.01 24.22
CA GLY A 103 2.67 17.65 23.33
C GLY A 103 3.10 17.59 21.85
N ASP A 104 4.32 18.04 21.55
CA ASP A 104 4.90 17.99 20.20
C ASP A 104 4.92 16.55 19.64
N LEU A 105 5.30 15.57 20.47
CA LEU A 105 5.32 14.16 20.08
C LEU A 105 3.91 13.60 19.84
N THR A 106 2.91 14.03 20.61
CA THR A 106 1.51 13.65 20.40
C THR A 106 1.00 14.18 19.06
N THR A 107 1.23 15.46 18.76
CA THR A 107 0.85 16.05 17.47
C THR A 107 1.60 15.41 16.29
N GLN A 108 2.86 15.01 16.47
CA GLN A 108 3.60 14.25 15.46
C GLN A 108 2.99 12.86 15.22
N VAL A 109 2.59 12.14 16.28
CA VAL A 109 1.92 10.82 16.16
C VAL A 109 0.55 10.96 15.49
N GLU A 110 -0.24 11.98 15.82
CA GLU A 110 -1.52 12.27 15.17
C GLU A 110 -1.33 12.55 13.67
N SER A 111 -0.34 13.38 13.30
CA SER A 111 -0.03 13.68 11.90
C SER A 111 0.45 12.46 11.12
N LEU A 112 1.31 11.62 11.71
CA LEU A 112 1.76 10.36 11.09
C LEU A 112 0.62 9.35 10.94
N THR A 113 -0.33 9.32 11.89
CA THR A 113 -1.52 8.46 11.82
C THR A 113 -2.43 8.87 10.66
N GLN A 114 -2.64 10.18 10.47
CA GLN A 114 -3.42 10.71 9.33
C GLN A 114 -2.72 10.43 7.98
N GLN A 115 -1.40 10.58 7.91
CA GLN A 115 -0.62 10.25 6.72
C GLN A 115 -0.67 8.74 6.39
N ALA A 116 -0.61 7.88 7.41
CA ALA A 116 -0.72 6.43 7.24
C ALA A 116 -2.11 6.00 6.75
N ALA A 117 -3.18 6.63 7.23
CA ALA A 117 -4.54 6.41 6.75
C ALA A 117 -4.68 6.80 5.27
N ALA A 118 -4.31 8.03 4.89
CA ALA A 118 -4.36 8.51 3.51
C ALA A 118 -3.50 7.66 2.55
N ALA A 119 -2.36 7.13 3.01
CA ALA A 119 -1.56 6.19 2.24
C ALA A 119 -2.25 4.82 2.05
N GLY A 120 -2.99 4.34 3.05
CA GLY A 120 -3.81 3.13 2.95
C GLY A 120 -4.98 3.28 1.99
N ASP A 121 -5.65 4.43 2.01
CA ASP A 121 -6.72 4.76 1.06
C ASP A 121 -6.19 4.78 -0.39
N ALA A 122 -5.07 5.49 -0.63
CA ALA A 122 -4.43 5.55 -1.95
C ALA A 122 -3.91 4.18 -2.44
N VAL A 123 -3.43 3.31 -1.55
CA VAL A 123 -3.07 1.92 -1.90
C VAL A 123 -4.29 1.11 -2.30
N THR A 124 -5.45 1.34 -1.66
CA THR A 124 -6.71 0.67 -1.99
C THR A 124 -7.26 1.13 -3.34
N GLU A 125 -7.20 2.43 -3.64
CA GLU A 125 -7.56 3.01 -4.94
C GLU A 125 -6.67 2.47 -6.08
N LEU A 126 -5.35 2.38 -5.84
CA LEU A 126 -4.41 1.79 -6.80
C LEU A 126 -4.65 0.30 -7.03
N GLN A 127 -5.01 -0.47 -5.98
CA GLN A 127 -5.37 -1.88 -6.12
C GLN A 127 -6.64 -2.07 -6.96
N GLY A 128 -7.67 -1.24 -6.74
CA GLY A 128 -8.87 -1.22 -7.58
C GLY A 128 -8.54 -0.90 -9.05
N SER A 129 -7.75 0.15 -9.28
CA SER A 129 -7.31 0.58 -10.61
C SER A 129 -6.53 -0.50 -11.37
N VAL A 130 -5.65 -1.24 -10.68
CA VAL A 130 -4.92 -2.38 -11.25
C VAL A 130 -5.87 -3.55 -11.57
N GLY A 131 -6.88 -3.79 -10.74
CA GLY A 131 -7.93 -4.79 -11.01
C GLY A 131 -8.71 -4.49 -12.29
N THR A 132 -9.15 -3.24 -12.48
CA THR A 132 -9.82 -2.79 -13.71
C THR A 132 -8.92 -2.97 -14.93
N LEU A 133 -7.69 -2.46 -14.89
CA LEU A 133 -6.73 -2.59 -16.01
C LEU A 133 -6.41 -4.04 -16.37
N GLN A 134 -6.41 -4.95 -15.39
CA GLN A 134 -6.25 -6.39 -15.65
C GLN A 134 -7.48 -6.99 -16.35
N SER A 135 -8.69 -6.57 -15.97
CA SER A 135 -9.93 -6.98 -16.63
C SER A 135 -10.00 -6.46 -18.07
N ASP A 136 -9.70 -5.18 -18.28
CA ASP A 136 -9.66 -4.53 -19.60
C ASP A 136 -8.66 -5.23 -20.53
N GLY A 137 -7.48 -5.58 -20.01
CA GLY A 137 -6.45 -6.32 -20.75
C GLY A 137 -6.90 -7.73 -21.14
N GLN A 138 -7.69 -8.42 -20.31
CA GLN A 138 -8.26 -9.74 -20.65
C GLN A 138 -9.36 -9.62 -21.72
N ALA A 139 -10.25 -8.65 -21.60
CA ALA A 139 -11.29 -8.37 -22.60
C ALA A 139 -10.69 -7.99 -23.96
N LEU A 140 -9.64 -7.15 -23.96
CA LEU A 140 -8.92 -6.78 -25.19
C LEU A 140 -8.22 -7.99 -25.84
N SER A 141 -7.63 -8.90 -25.05
CA SER A 141 -7.04 -10.14 -25.59
C SER A 141 -8.10 -11.00 -26.29
N GLN A 142 -9.24 -11.23 -25.65
CA GLN A 142 -10.35 -12.01 -26.23
C GLN A 142 -10.91 -11.35 -27.51
N SER A 143 -10.97 -10.01 -27.54
CA SER A 143 -11.36 -9.26 -28.73
C SER A 143 -10.35 -9.41 -29.88
N LEU A 144 -9.05 -9.55 -29.59
CA LEU A 144 -8.02 -9.80 -30.62
C LEU A 144 -8.11 -11.22 -31.16
N ASP A 145 -8.23 -12.23 -30.28
CA ASP A 145 -8.43 -13.63 -30.67
C ASP A 145 -9.67 -13.81 -31.58
N GLY A 146 -10.76 -13.09 -31.27
CA GLY A 146 -11.98 -13.05 -32.09
C GLY A 146 -11.80 -12.33 -33.44
N ILE A 147 -10.99 -11.28 -33.51
CA ILE A 147 -10.67 -10.56 -34.75
C ILE A 147 -9.79 -11.42 -35.66
N ASP A 148 -8.79 -12.11 -35.13
CA ASP A 148 -7.91 -13.00 -35.90
C ASP A 148 -8.70 -14.18 -36.50
N LEU A 149 -9.63 -14.78 -35.74
CA LEU A 149 -10.54 -15.81 -36.26
C LEU A 149 -11.49 -15.25 -37.35
N ALA A 150 -12.02 -14.05 -37.15
CA ALA A 150 -12.87 -13.39 -38.16
C ALA A 150 -12.11 -13.06 -39.44
N LEU A 151 -10.83 -12.63 -39.33
CA LEU A 151 -9.94 -12.38 -40.46
C LEU A 151 -9.63 -13.66 -41.24
N PHE A 152 -9.24 -14.74 -40.55
CA PHE A 152 -8.99 -16.05 -41.18
C PHE A 152 -10.21 -16.55 -41.96
N ASN A 153 -11.40 -16.47 -41.35
CA ASN A 153 -12.65 -16.83 -42.02
C ASN A 153 -12.96 -15.91 -43.21
N ALA A 154 -12.64 -14.62 -43.13
CA ALA A 154 -12.83 -13.69 -44.24
C ALA A 154 -11.88 -13.97 -45.42
N GLU A 155 -10.62 -14.34 -45.15
CA GLU A 155 -9.64 -14.71 -46.19
C GLU A 155 -10.06 -15.97 -46.95
N ASP A 156 -10.53 -17.01 -46.25
CA ASP A 156 -11.04 -18.24 -46.87
C ASP A 156 -12.32 -18.01 -47.70
N ASN A 157 -13.26 -17.22 -47.17
CA ASN A 157 -14.45 -16.80 -47.92
C ASN A 157 -14.10 -15.99 -49.18
N ILE A 158 -13.08 -15.12 -49.11
CA ILE A 158 -12.60 -14.34 -50.26
C ILE A 158 -11.95 -15.27 -51.30
N ALA A 159 -11.12 -16.23 -50.88
CA ALA A 159 -10.51 -17.21 -51.78
C ALA A 159 -11.57 -18.07 -52.49
N THR A 160 -12.57 -18.53 -51.75
CA THR A 160 -13.72 -19.29 -52.28
C THR A 160 -14.54 -18.45 -53.26
N ALA A 161 -14.88 -17.21 -52.91
CA ALA A 161 -15.62 -16.31 -53.79
C ALA A 161 -14.85 -15.98 -55.09
N GLN A 162 -13.52 -15.81 -55.03
CA GLN A 162 -12.69 -15.62 -56.23
C GLN A 162 -12.74 -16.84 -57.16
N GLN A 163 -12.67 -18.06 -56.61
CA GLN A 163 -12.79 -19.29 -57.41
C GLN A 163 -14.19 -19.39 -58.07
N GLN A 164 -15.25 -19.06 -57.34
CA GLN A 164 -16.62 -19.05 -57.88
C GLN A 164 -16.79 -18.01 -59.00
N VAL A 165 -16.23 -16.80 -58.86
CA VAL A 165 -16.26 -15.76 -59.91
C VAL A 165 -15.53 -16.22 -61.18
N VAL A 166 -14.34 -16.83 -61.06
CA VAL A 166 -13.62 -17.39 -62.21
C VAL A 166 -14.40 -18.52 -62.88
N GLY A 167 -15.03 -19.40 -62.09
CA GLY A 167 -15.92 -20.46 -62.60
C GLY A 167 -17.13 -19.91 -63.36
N LEU A 168 -17.83 -18.92 -62.79
CA LEU A 168 -18.98 -18.26 -63.42
C LEU A 168 -18.60 -17.53 -64.72
N GLN A 169 -17.49 -16.80 -64.73
CA GLN A 169 -16.99 -16.09 -65.92
C GLN A 169 -16.63 -17.07 -67.05
N ARG A 170 -15.95 -18.17 -66.72
CA ARG A 170 -15.67 -19.29 -67.65
C ARG A 170 -16.96 -19.85 -68.25
N THR A 171 -17.96 -20.17 -67.42
CA THR A 171 -19.25 -20.72 -67.90
C THR A 171 -20.02 -19.72 -68.75
N ALA A 172 -20.01 -18.43 -68.41
CA ALA A 172 -20.64 -17.37 -69.21
C ALA A 172 -20.01 -17.24 -70.61
N LEU A 173 -18.68 -17.36 -70.72
CA LEU A 173 -17.98 -17.38 -72.02
C LEU A 173 -18.37 -18.62 -72.85
N MET A 174 -18.37 -19.82 -72.27
CA MET A 174 -18.77 -21.04 -72.99
C MET A 174 -20.23 -20.98 -73.47
N VAL A 175 -21.17 -20.51 -72.64
CA VAL A 175 -22.58 -20.35 -73.03
C VAL A 175 -22.76 -19.24 -74.10
N SER A 176 -21.98 -18.16 -74.02
CA SER A 176 -21.97 -17.12 -75.07
C SER A 176 -21.48 -17.66 -76.41
N ALA A 177 -20.42 -18.48 -76.41
CA ALA A 177 -19.96 -19.18 -77.60
C ALA A 177 -21.01 -20.18 -78.13
N GLN A 178 -21.69 -20.93 -77.26
CA GLN A 178 -22.77 -21.84 -77.64
C GLN A 178 -23.92 -21.09 -78.33
N GLY A 179 -24.30 -19.91 -77.82
CA GLY A 179 -25.28 -19.03 -78.46
C GLY A 179 -24.83 -18.53 -79.84
N ASN A 180 -23.55 -18.19 -79.99
CA ASN A 180 -22.98 -17.84 -81.29
C ASN A 180 -23.01 -19.02 -82.27
N LEU A 181 -22.72 -20.26 -81.85
CA LEU A 181 -22.83 -21.45 -82.71
C LEU A 181 -24.28 -21.71 -83.16
N LEU A 182 -25.26 -21.55 -82.27
CA LEU A 182 -26.68 -21.65 -82.63
C LEU A 182 -27.08 -20.59 -83.67
N ASN A 183 -26.60 -19.35 -83.52
CA ASN A 183 -26.82 -18.29 -84.50
C ASN A 183 -26.13 -18.58 -85.85
N ALA A 184 -24.96 -19.24 -85.84
CA ALA A 184 -24.29 -19.68 -87.06
C ALA A 184 -25.09 -20.76 -87.82
N ILE A 185 -25.61 -21.76 -87.08
CA ILE A 185 -26.47 -22.81 -87.63
C ILE A 185 -27.77 -22.22 -88.21
N ALA A 186 -28.41 -21.28 -87.51
CA ALA A 186 -29.59 -20.58 -88.01
C ALA A 186 -29.30 -19.77 -89.28
N ALA A 187 -28.18 -19.05 -89.32
CA ALA A 187 -27.78 -18.26 -90.50
C ALA A 187 -27.51 -19.14 -91.74
N LEU A 188 -27.08 -20.40 -91.58
CA LEU A 188 -27.01 -21.36 -92.70
C LEU A 188 -28.39 -21.80 -93.19
N GLN A 189 -29.37 -21.98 -92.29
CA GLN A 189 -30.75 -22.31 -92.66
C GLN A 189 -31.41 -21.16 -93.44
N ASP A 190 -31.11 -19.92 -93.08
CA ASP A 190 -31.47 -18.69 -93.80
C ASP A 190 -30.62 -18.44 -95.09
N GLN A 191 -29.80 -19.40 -95.50
CA GLN A 191 -28.92 -19.36 -96.68
C GLN A 191 -27.85 -18.23 -96.67
N ASN A 192 -27.52 -17.72 -95.49
CA ASN A 192 -26.62 -16.59 -95.29
C ASN A 192 -25.26 -17.04 -94.72
N GLY A 193 -24.47 -17.71 -95.56
CA GLY A 193 -23.15 -18.25 -95.20
C GLY A 193 -22.14 -17.23 -94.66
N GLY A 194 -22.21 -15.98 -95.12
CA GLY A 194 -21.36 -14.90 -94.60
C GLY A 194 -21.68 -14.57 -93.13
N THR A 195 -22.96 -14.43 -92.79
CA THR A 195 -23.38 -14.25 -91.38
C THR A 195 -23.14 -15.50 -90.54
N ALA A 196 -23.22 -16.70 -91.10
CA ALA A 196 -22.85 -17.93 -90.40
C ALA A 196 -21.35 -17.95 -90.04
N ARG A 197 -20.47 -17.52 -90.95
CA ARG A 197 -19.04 -17.35 -90.70
C ARG A 197 -18.78 -16.33 -89.59
N ASP A 198 -19.38 -15.15 -89.66
CA ASP A 198 -19.25 -14.11 -88.63
C ASP A 198 -19.61 -14.63 -87.22
N TYR A 199 -20.67 -15.44 -87.11
CA TYR A 199 -21.06 -16.04 -85.83
C TYR A 199 -20.11 -17.18 -85.40
N ALA A 200 -19.62 -18.00 -86.31
CA ALA A 200 -18.63 -19.05 -86.01
C ALA A 200 -17.30 -18.46 -85.51
N THR A 201 -16.79 -17.41 -86.17
CA THR A 201 -15.60 -16.65 -85.76
C THR A 201 -15.78 -16.07 -84.35
N ARG A 202 -16.94 -15.46 -84.05
CA ARG A 202 -17.25 -14.95 -82.69
C ARG A 202 -17.31 -16.07 -81.65
N ALA A 203 -17.81 -17.25 -82.00
CA ALA A 203 -17.82 -18.41 -81.11
C ALA A 203 -16.39 -18.87 -80.79
N ARG A 204 -15.52 -19.00 -81.80
CA ARG A 204 -14.09 -19.33 -81.63
C ARG A 204 -13.40 -18.31 -80.72
N ASP A 205 -13.55 -17.02 -81.01
CA ASP A 205 -12.87 -15.95 -80.26
C ASP A 205 -13.33 -15.90 -78.79
N THR A 206 -14.62 -16.14 -78.54
CA THR A 206 -15.16 -16.23 -77.17
C THR A 206 -14.62 -17.46 -76.42
N LEU A 207 -14.44 -18.60 -77.09
CA LEU A 207 -13.82 -19.78 -76.47
C LEU A 207 -12.32 -19.61 -76.23
N ALA A 208 -11.60 -18.93 -77.12
CA ALA A 208 -10.19 -18.63 -76.94
C ALA A 208 -9.93 -17.77 -75.68
N LEU A 209 -10.87 -16.91 -75.31
CA LEU A 209 -10.86 -16.18 -74.02
C LEU A 209 -11.14 -17.08 -72.81
N ALA A 210 -11.86 -18.19 -72.98
CA ALA A 210 -12.16 -19.15 -71.91
C ALA A 210 -11.02 -20.16 -71.66
N VAL A 211 -10.25 -20.54 -72.69
CA VAL A 211 -9.09 -21.47 -72.59
C VAL A 211 -8.14 -21.15 -71.41
N PRO A 212 -7.62 -19.92 -71.23
CA PRO A 212 -6.72 -19.61 -70.10
C PRO A 212 -7.41 -19.58 -68.73
N MET A 213 -8.74 -19.71 -68.67
CA MET A 213 -9.52 -19.79 -67.44
C MET A 213 -9.89 -21.23 -67.05
N MET A 214 -9.48 -22.23 -67.83
CA MET A 214 -9.74 -23.65 -67.57
C MET A 214 -8.76 -24.25 -66.56
N ALA A 215 -9.21 -25.27 -65.83
CA ALA A 215 -8.31 -26.15 -65.10
C ALA A 215 -7.68 -27.17 -66.07
N ASP A 216 -6.45 -27.61 -65.80
CA ASP A 216 -5.58 -28.33 -66.74
C ASP A 216 -6.24 -29.51 -67.48
N GLY A 217 -7.13 -30.25 -66.80
CA GLY A 217 -7.85 -31.39 -67.38
C GLY A 217 -8.89 -31.04 -68.46
N SER A 218 -9.42 -29.81 -68.47
CA SER A 218 -10.45 -29.35 -69.43
C SER A 218 -9.90 -28.42 -70.50
N THR A 219 -8.70 -27.85 -70.31
CA THR A 219 -8.04 -26.92 -71.24
C THR A 219 -7.87 -27.54 -72.64
N ALA A 220 -7.39 -28.78 -72.70
CA ALA A 220 -7.22 -29.50 -73.97
C ALA A 220 -8.54 -29.75 -74.72
N SER A 221 -9.63 -29.98 -73.98
CA SER A 221 -10.96 -30.20 -74.58
C SER A 221 -11.54 -28.96 -75.23
N ILE A 222 -11.40 -27.78 -74.59
CA ILE A 222 -11.84 -26.52 -75.22
C ILE A 222 -10.89 -26.11 -76.34
N GLN A 223 -9.57 -26.31 -76.20
CA GLN A 223 -8.64 -26.03 -77.29
C GLN A 223 -8.98 -26.84 -78.54
N GLY A 224 -9.32 -28.13 -78.40
CA GLY A 224 -9.79 -28.95 -79.53
C GLY A 224 -11.06 -28.41 -80.22
N VAL A 225 -11.96 -27.76 -79.48
CA VAL A 225 -13.14 -27.08 -80.04
C VAL A 225 -12.76 -25.78 -80.77
N VAL A 226 -11.80 -25.02 -80.24
CA VAL A 226 -11.24 -23.81 -80.89
C VAL A 226 -10.51 -24.19 -82.19
N ASP A 227 -9.73 -25.26 -82.18
CA ASP A 227 -9.00 -25.78 -83.35
C ASP A 227 -9.98 -26.26 -84.43
N GLN A 228 -11.03 -27.01 -84.05
CA GLN A 228 -12.11 -27.44 -84.96
C GLN A 228 -12.85 -26.26 -85.60
N LEU A 229 -13.15 -25.19 -84.83
CA LEU A 229 -13.77 -23.98 -85.39
C LEU A 229 -12.82 -23.24 -86.34
N THR A 230 -11.52 -23.26 -86.07
CA THR A 230 -10.51 -22.63 -86.93
C THR A 230 -10.37 -23.37 -88.27
N GLU A 231 -10.45 -24.71 -88.29
CA GLU A 231 -10.50 -25.50 -89.53
C GLU A 231 -11.83 -25.27 -90.29
N LEU A 232 -12.94 -25.22 -89.55
CA LEU A 232 -14.29 -25.01 -90.09
C LEU A 232 -14.46 -23.64 -90.78
N GLU A 233 -13.81 -22.58 -90.29
CA GLU A 233 -13.88 -21.24 -90.90
C GLU A 233 -13.40 -21.21 -92.36
N GLY A 234 -12.43 -22.07 -92.72
CA GLY A 234 -12.00 -22.26 -94.12
C GLY A 234 -13.00 -23.05 -94.96
N GLN A 235 -13.73 -23.99 -94.34
CA GLN A 235 -14.81 -24.72 -95.01
C GLN A 235 -16.04 -23.84 -95.24
N LEU A 236 -16.41 -23.01 -94.25
CA LEU A 236 -17.49 -22.01 -94.35
C LEU A 236 -17.23 -20.93 -95.42
N GLU A 237 -15.97 -20.70 -95.81
CA GLU A 237 -15.62 -19.82 -96.93
C GLU A 237 -15.73 -20.52 -98.30
N ALA A 238 -15.52 -21.84 -98.37
CA ALA A 238 -15.53 -22.60 -99.63
C ALA A 238 -16.91 -23.19 -99.97
N ASP A 239 -17.59 -23.80 -99.00
CA ASP A 239 -18.96 -24.31 -99.10
C ASP A 239 -19.66 -24.19 -97.72
N PRO A 240 -20.43 -23.10 -97.51
CA PRO A 240 -21.12 -22.87 -96.24
C PRO A 240 -22.11 -23.99 -95.85
N PHE A 241 -22.68 -24.69 -96.84
CA PHE A 241 -23.75 -25.65 -96.61
C PHE A 241 -23.21 -27.05 -96.28
N ALA A 242 -22.10 -27.45 -96.91
CA ALA A 242 -21.37 -28.65 -96.53
C ALA A 242 -20.82 -28.60 -95.09
N ALA A 243 -20.60 -27.40 -94.55
CA ALA A 243 -20.09 -27.19 -93.18
C ALA A 243 -21.13 -27.39 -92.06
N GLN A 244 -22.45 -27.38 -92.34
CA GLN A 244 -23.49 -27.45 -91.30
C GLN A 244 -23.37 -28.67 -90.36
N PRO A 245 -23.12 -29.91 -90.82
CA PRO A 245 -23.05 -31.07 -89.92
C PRO A 245 -21.87 -31.00 -88.93
N GLN A 246 -20.80 -30.29 -89.30
CA GLN A 246 -19.65 -30.06 -88.41
C GLN A 246 -19.98 -29.00 -87.35
N LEU A 247 -20.67 -27.90 -87.71
CA LEU A 247 -21.20 -26.93 -86.73
C LEU A 247 -22.09 -27.61 -85.68
N GLU A 248 -23.00 -28.49 -86.09
CA GLU A 248 -23.86 -29.24 -85.16
C GLU A 248 -23.08 -30.18 -84.25
N SER A 249 -22.02 -30.82 -84.76
CA SER A 249 -21.12 -31.67 -83.97
C SER A 249 -20.32 -30.87 -82.94
N ILE A 250 -19.76 -29.74 -83.34
CA ILE A 250 -19.00 -28.82 -82.48
C ILE A 250 -19.91 -28.23 -81.39
N TRP A 251 -21.14 -27.83 -81.74
CA TRP A 251 -22.13 -27.34 -80.79
C TRP A 251 -22.49 -28.40 -79.73
N ARG A 252 -22.72 -29.67 -80.12
CA ARG A 252 -22.96 -30.77 -79.16
C ARG A 252 -21.75 -31.06 -78.27
N SER A 253 -20.53 -30.95 -78.81
CA SER A 253 -19.31 -31.08 -78.02
C SER A 253 -19.24 -29.98 -76.96
N LEU A 254 -19.47 -28.72 -77.33
CA LEU A 254 -19.46 -27.59 -76.40
C LEU A 254 -20.56 -27.70 -75.33
N ASP A 255 -21.78 -28.13 -75.70
CA ASP A 255 -22.87 -28.38 -74.76
C ASP A 255 -22.47 -29.40 -73.68
N SER A 256 -21.86 -30.52 -74.09
CA SER A 256 -21.36 -31.53 -73.16
C SER A 256 -20.24 -31.02 -72.24
N LEU A 257 -19.39 -30.11 -72.72
CA LEU A 257 -18.33 -29.49 -71.94
C LEU A 257 -18.86 -28.46 -70.94
N ILE A 258 -19.89 -27.69 -71.31
CA ILE A 258 -20.60 -26.77 -70.39
C ILE A 258 -21.19 -27.55 -69.22
N LEU A 259 -21.96 -28.62 -69.51
CA LEU A 259 -22.57 -29.48 -68.50
C LEU A 259 -21.54 -30.13 -67.57
N ALA A 260 -20.38 -30.54 -68.10
CA ALA A 260 -19.29 -31.13 -67.32
C ALA A 260 -18.46 -30.11 -66.50
N ASN A 261 -18.57 -28.80 -66.78
CA ASN A 261 -17.78 -27.75 -66.15
C ASN A 261 -18.65 -26.66 -65.49
N LEU A 262 -19.87 -27.01 -65.05
CA LEU A 262 -20.71 -26.13 -64.23
C LEU A 262 -20.00 -25.77 -62.91
N PRO A 263 -20.07 -24.51 -62.45
CA PRO A 263 -19.41 -24.10 -61.23
C PRO A 263 -20.15 -24.64 -60.01
N ALA A 264 -19.41 -25.17 -59.03
CA ALA A 264 -19.96 -25.50 -57.72
C ALA A 264 -20.34 -24.21 -57.00
N LEU A 265 -21.64 -23.87 -57.05
CA LEU A 265 -22.21 -22.78 -56.26
C LEU A 265 -22.41 -23.24 -54.82
N GLU A 266 -21.28 -23.32 -54.10
CA GLU A 266 -21.28 -23.46 -52.65
C GLU A 266 -21.80 -22.14 -52.07
N VAL A 267 -23.10 -22.10 -51.77
CA VAL A 267 -23.73 -20.96 -51.12
C VAL A 267 -23.10 -20.83 -49.75
N ALA A 268 -22.23 -19.83 -49.59
CA ALA A 268 -21.62 -19.51 -48.30
C ALA A 268 -22.75 -19.41 -47.27
N SER A 269 -22.75 -20.33 -46.30
CA SER A 269 -23.68 -20.27 -45.18
C SER A 269 -23.50 -18.87 -44.57
N PRO A 270 -24.57 -18.09 -44.34
CA PRO A 270 -24.44 -16.75 -43.79
C PRO A 270 -23.59 -16.85 -42.53
N ALA A 271 -22.41 -16.24 -42.56
CA ALA A 271 -21.47 -16.31 -41.44
C ALA A 271 -22.23 -15.88 -40.21
N GLU A 272 -22.38 -16.81 -39.25
CA GLU A 272 -23.31 -16.65 -38.13
C GLU A 272 -22.94 -15.35 -37.43
N ALA A 273 -23.81 -14.35 -37.59
CA ALA A 273 -23.43 -12.98 -37.32
C ALA A 273 -23.17 -12.89 -35.83
N VAL A 274 -21.88 -12.82 -35.46
CA VAL A 274 -21.42 -12.66 -34.08
C VAL A 274 -21.92 -11.29 -33.64
N ALA A 275 -23.15 -11.29 -33.15
CA ALA A 275 -23.77 -10.12 -32.56
C ALA A 275 -22.84 -9.72 -31.42
N PRO A 276 -22.39 -8.45 -31.34
CA PRO A 276 -21.72 -7.98 -30.15
C PRO A 276 -22.70 -8.22 -29.00
N GLU A 277 -22.35 -9.15 -28.11
CA GLU A 277 -23.23 -9.58 -27.02
C GLU A 277 -23.43 -8.37 -26.11
N SER A 278 -24.56 -7.68 -26.32
CA SER A 278 -24.85 -6.40 -25.69
C SER A 278 -25.12 -6.67 -24.23
N SER A 279 -24.04 -6.63 -23.44
CA SER A 279 -24.04 -6.89 -22.01
C SER A 279 -25.05 -5.95 -21.37
N GLU A 280 -26.16 -6.51 -20.87
CA GLU A 280 -27.22 -5.73 -20.25
C GLU A 280 -26.64 -5.10 -18.98
N GLU A 281 -26.40 -3.78 -19.01
CA GLU A 281 -25.91 -2.98 -17.88
C GLU A 281 -27.03 -2.85 -16.83
N SER A 282 -27.27 -3.95 -16.12
CA SER A 282 -28.30 -4.12 -15.12
C SER A 282 -27.67 -4.12 -13.72
N THR A 283 -27.56 -2.94 -13.14
CA THR A 283 -27.27 -2.73 -11.72
C THR A 283 -28.18 -1.65 -11.14
N GLU A 284 -28.85 -2.00 -10.04
CA GLU A 284 -29.67 -1.12 -9.20
C GLU A 284 -28.81 -0.18 -8.31
#